data_AF-A0A957NYN3-F1
#
_entry.id   AF-A0A957NYN3-F1
#
_cell.length_a   1.000
_cell.length_b   1.000
_cell.length_c   1.000
_cell.angle_alpha   90.00
_cell.angle_beta   90.00
_cell.angle_gamma   90.00
#
_symmetry.space_group_name_H-M   'P 1'
#
loop_
_entity.id
_entity.type
_entity.pdbx_description
1 polymer ?
#
loop_
_entity_poly.entity_id
_entity_poly.type
_entity_poly.pdbx_seq_one_letter_code
_entity_poly.pdbx_strand_id
1 'polypeptide(L)'
;GPAQPLSAAQDFSAVKELTPDLALDACFYGYDGKGSLAWPESGVTVDFDCSSACSHFILYNPPKPYFAAEPVTNANNGVNLLAAGDETSGVVVLAPGEELSAYMNLTVSS
;
A
#
# COMPACT_ATOMS: atom_id res chain seq x y z
N GLY A 1 -12.86 -5.35 2.19
CA GLY A 1 -14.07 -5.67 1.40
C GLY A 1 -13.64 -6.02 -0.02
N PRO A 2 -14.52 -6.48 -0.91
CA PRO A 2 -14.13 -6.73 -2.30
C PRO A 2 -13.60 -5.43 -2.94
N ALA A 3 -12.65 -5.55 -3.87
CA ALA A 3 -12.06 -4.40 -4.54
C ALA A 3 -13.13 -3.49 -5.18
N GLN A 4 -12.92 -2.18 -5.10
CA GLN A 4 -13.79 -1.15 -5.68
C GLN A 4 -12.96 -0.25 -6.62
N PRO A 5 -13.58 0.40 -7.61
CA PRO A 5 -12.89 1.37 -8.47
C PRO A 5 -12.28 2.51 -7.65
N LEU A 6 -11.10 2.98 -8.06
CA LEU A 6 -10.46 4.16 -7.48
C LEU A 6 -11.28 5.42 -7.76
N SER A 7 -11.43 6.26 -6.73
CA SER A 7 -11.83 7.65 -6.93
C SER A 7 -10.62 8.51 -7.33
N ALA A 8 -10.85 9.66 -7.94
CA ALA A 8 -9.77 10.62 -8.25
C ALA A 8 -9.02 11.10 -7.00
N ALA A 9 -9.67 11.11 -5.83
CA ALA A 9 -9.04 11.43 -4.55
C ALA A 9 -8.00 10.37 -4.12
N GLN A 10 -8.20 9.13 -4.53
CA GLN A 10 -7.40 7.95 -4.19
C GLN A 10 -6.36 7.58 -5.26
N ASP A 11 -6.39 8.23 -6.42
CA ASP A 11 -5.47 7.95 -7.51
C ASP A 11 -4.15 8.71 -7.30
N PHE A 12 -3.08 7.95 -7.04
CA PHE A 12 -1.70 8.39 -6.90
C PHE A 12 -0.81 7.81 -8.02
N SER A 13 -1.38 7.41 -9.16
CA SER A 13 -0.62 6.94 -10.34
C SER A 13 0.25 8.04 -10.97
N ALA A 14 -0.07 9.30 -10.71
CA ALA A 14 0.78 10.45 -10.94
C ALA A 14 1.07 11.15 -9.60
N VAL A 15 2.17 11.91 -9.57
CA VAL A 15 2.55 12.71 -8.39
C VAL A 15 1.39 13.61 -7.99
N LYS A 16 1.03 13.52 -6.71
CA LYS A 16 -0.09 14.23 -6.11
C LYS A 16 0.23 14.59 -4.67
N GLU A 17 -0.14 15.79 -4.27
CA GLU A 17 0.02 16.25 -2.90
C GLU A 17 -0.91 15.50 -1.94
N LEU A 18 -0.36 15.06 -0.81
CA LEU A 18 -1.11 14.48 0.30
C LEU A 18 -1.45 15.59 1.31
N THR A 19 -2.61 16.22 1.14
CA THR A 19 -3.02 17.35 1.96
C THR A 19 -3.60 16.90 3.31
N PRO A 20 -3.50 17.70 4.39
CA PRO A 20 -4.05 17.32 5.71
C PRO A 20 -5.57 17.15 5.76
N ASP A 21 -6.31 17.74 4.82
CA ASP A 21 -7.77 17.62 4.67
C ASP A 21 -8.20 16.39 3.85
N LEU A 22 -7.26 15.73 3.17
CA LEU A 22 -7.50 14.45 2.49
C LEU A 22 -7.45 13.29 3.50
N ALA A 23 -8.50 13.16 4.31
CA ALA A 23 -8.63 12.03 5.22
C ALA A 23 -8.70 10.71 4.42
N LEU A 24 -7.70 9.85 4.60
CA LEU A 24 -7.60 8.60 3.86
C LEU A 24 -7.27 7.43 4.81
N ASP A 25 -7.95 6.32 4.60
CA ASP A 25 -7.68 5.02 5.24
C ASP A 25 -8.15 3.96 4.25
N ALA A 26 -7.26 3.61 3.31
CA ALA A 26 -7.61 2.79 2.16
C ALA A 26 -6.56 1.72 1.90
N CYS A 27 -7.02 0.51 1.59
CA CYS A 27 -6.22 -0.59 1.09
C CYS A 27 -6.41 -0.69 -0.43
N PHE A 28 -5.33 -0.52 -1.16
CA PHE A 28 -5.25 -0.62 -2.61
C PHE A 28 -4.84 -2.03 -3.04
N TYR A 29 -5.25 -2.42 -4.24
CA TYR A 29 -4.90 -3.68 -4.90
C TYR A 29 -4.29 -3.38 -6.28
N GLY A 30 -3.44 -4.26 -6.78
CA GLY A 30 -2.71 -4.06 -8.03
C GLY A 30 -1.48 -3.17 -7.87
N TYR A 31 -1.00 -3.03 -6.63
CA TYR A 31 0.24 -2.32 -6.33
C TYR A 31 1.43 -3.07 -6.97
N ASP A 32 2.30 -2.35 -7.67
CA ASP A 32 3.41 -2.93 -8.45
C ASP A 32 4.71 -3.08 -7.64
N GLY A 33 4.65 -2.78 -6.34
CA GLY A 33 5.79 -2.87 -5.43
C GLY A 33 6.67 -1.62 -5.41
N LYS A 34 6.31 -0.51 -6.07
CA LYS A 34 7.17 0.69 -6.15
C LYS A 34 6.46 1.96 -5.72
N GLY A 35 7.19 2.90 -5.15
CA GLY A 35 6.64 4.23 -4.87
C GLY A 35 7.70 5.25 -4.49
N SER A 36 7.25 6.50 -4.38
CA SER A 36 8.10 7.64 -4.04
C SER A 36 7.32 8.60 -3.14
N LEU A 37 7.99 9.11 -2.11
CA LEU A 37 7.50 10.13 -1.19
C LEU A 37 8.45 11.32 -1.24
N ALA A 38 7.93 12.53 -1.40
CA ALA A 38 8.74 13.74 -1.45
C ALA A 38 8.27 14.76 -0.42
N TRP A 39 9.21 15.42 0.24
CA TRP A 39 9.02 16.60 1.07
C TRP A 39 9.67 17.80 0.35
N PRO A 40 8.94 18.54 -0.50
CA PRO A 40 9.53 19.55 -1.37
C PRO A 40 10.28 20.66 -0.62
N GLU A 41 9.77 21.06 0.55
CA GLU A 41 10.39 22.15 1.34
C GLU A 41 11.77 21.79 1.88
N SER A 42 12.01 20.51 2.21
CA SER A 42 13.30 20.04 2.71
C SER A 42 14.20 19.46 1.61
N GLY A 43 13.65 19.21 0.42
CA GLY A 43 14.32 18.51 -0.68
C GLY A 43 14.43 16.99 -0.48
N VAL A 44 13.91 16.44 0.63
CA VAL A 44 14.03 15.02 0.95
C VAL A 44 13.09 14.21 0.07
N THR A 45 13.63 13.16 -0.56
CA THR A 45 12.86 12.14 -1.28
C THR A 45 13.16 10.75 -0.70
N VAL A 46 12.12 9.94 -0.57
CA VAL A 46 12.19 8.52 -0.21
C VAL A 46 11.60 7.71 -1.34
N ASP A 47 12.43 6.98 -2.06
CA ASP A 47 11.99 5.97 -3.02
C ASP A 47 11.97 4.60 -2.33
N PHE A 48 10.99 3.77 -2.69
CA PHE A 48 10.87 2.43 -2.14
C PHE A 48 10.51 1.38 -3.17
N ASP A 49 11.09 0.19 -3.00
CA ASP A 49 10.76 -1.02 -3.71
C ASP A 49 10.45 -2.16 -2.72
N CYS A 50 9.45 -2.95 -3.05
CA CYS A 50 8.93 -4.01 -2.21
C CYS A 50 8.96 -5.34 -2.95
N SER A 51 9.01 -6.42 -2.19
CA SER A 51 8.81 -7.76 -2.74
C SER A 51 7.49 -7.85 -3.49
N SER A 52 7.44 -8.65 -4.55
CA SER A 52 6.20 -8.96 -5.28
C SER A 52 5.14 -9.67 -4.42
N ALA A 53 5.50 -10.15 -3.22
CA ALA A 53 4.56 -10.63 -2.23
C ALA A 53 3.62 -9.53 -1.71
N CYS A 54 4.04 -8.26 -1.74
CA CYS A 54 3.22 -7.12 -1.37
C CYS A 54 2.38 -6.66 -2.56
N SER A 55 1.25 -7.32 -2.81
CA SER A 55 0.33 -6.97 -3.92
C SER A 55 -0.71 -5.89 -3.56
N HIS A 56 -0.72 -5.47 -2.29
CA HIS A 56 -1.61 -4.47 -1.73
C HIS A 56 -0.81 -3.34 -1.07
N PHE A 57 -1.46 -2.21 -0.89
CA PHE A 57 -0.85 -1.03 -0.27
C PHE A 57 -1.87 -0.29 0.58
N ILE A 58 -1.55 0.00 1.84
CA ILE A 58 -2.39 0.85 2.69
C ILE A 58 -1.79 2.25 2.72
N LEU A 59 -2.64 3.26 2.46
CA LEU A 59 -2.33 4.66 2.72
C LEU A 59 -3.28 5.19 3.78
N TYR A 60 -2.70 5.60 4.90
CA TYR A 60 -3.42 6.20 6.03
C TYR A 60 -2.95 7.65 6.21
N ASN A 61 -3.88 8.60 6.07
CA ASN A 61 -3.64 10.03 6.23
C ASN A 61 -4.70 10.63 7.16
N PRO A 62 -4.47 10.65 8.49
CA PRO A 62 -5.34 11.33 9.43
C PRO A 62 -5.12 12.86 9.40
N PRO A 63 -6.01 13.65 10.02
CA PRO A 63 -5.81 15.10 10.22
C PRO A 63 -4.77 15.37 11.32
N LYS A 64 -3.55 14.85 11.15
CA LYS A 64 -2.42 14.90 12.09
C LYS A 64 -1.12 15.04 11.28
N PRO A 65 -0.01 15.48 11.88
CA PRO A 65 1.25 15.73 11.17
C PRO A 65 2.03 14.43 10.88
N TYR A 66 1.34 13.39 10.44
CA TYR A 66 1.93 12.11 10.04
C TYR A 66 0.96 11.37 9.12
N PHE A 67 1.52 10.51 8.28
CA PHE A 67 0.81 9.53 7.47
C PHE A 67 1.51 8.17 7.56
N ALA A 68 0.88 7.11 7.09
CA ALA A 68 1.49 5.79 6.94
C ALA A 68 1.32 5.29 5.50
N ALA A 69 2.40 4.72 4.96
CA ALA A 69 2.52 4.12 3.65
C ALA A 69 2.98 2.68 3.84
N GLU A 70 2.09 1.72 3.64
CA GLU A 70 2.27 0.35 4.12
C GLU A 70 2.08 -0.65 2.96
N PRO A 71 3.17 -1.13 2.34
CA PRO A 71 3.11 -2.31 1.48
C PRO A 71 2.64 -3.52 2.31
N VAL A 72 1.56 -4.18 1.87
CA VAL A 72 1.00 -5.33 2.59
C VAL A 72 0.75 -6.49 1.62
N THR A 73 0.79 -7.71 2.14
CA THR A 73 0.67 -8.92 1.31
C THR A 73 -0.77 -9.19 0.86
N ASN A 74 -1.76 -8.69 1.59
CA ASN A 74 -3.15 -9.08 1.42
C ASN A 74 -4.12 -7.92 1.71
N ALA A 75 -5.34 -8.05 1.21
CA ALA A 75 -6.42 -7.12 1.47
C ALA A 75 -6.84 -7.12 2.95
N ASN A 76 -7.43 -6.00 3.39
CA ASN A 76 -8.25 -6.01 4.59
C ASN A 76 -9.38 -7.04 4.45
N ASN A 77 -9.73 -7.74 5.55
CA ASN A 77 -10.67 -8.85 5.50
C ASN A 77 -10.23 -10.02 4.57
N GLY A 78 -8.94 -10.14 4.26
CA GLY A 78 -8.40 -11.07 3.25
C GLY A 78 -8.81 -12.52 3.43
N VAL A 79 -8.80 -13.05 4.66
CA VAL A 79 -9.18 -14.46 4.93
C VAL A 79 -10.64 -14.73 4.54
N ASN A 80 -11.54 -13.80 4.80
CA ASN A 80 -12.95 -13.94 4.43
C ASN A 80 -13.16 -13.75 2.92
N LEU A 81 -12.38 -12.88 2.28
CA LEU A 81 -12.38 -12.72 0.82
C LEU A 81 -11.89 -13.98 0.13
N LEU A 82 -10.82 -14.60 0.64
CA LEU A 82 -10.32 -15.89 0.16
C LEU A 82 -11.40 -16.98 0.30
N ALA A 83 -12.05 -17.07 1.45
CA ALA A 83 -13.14 -18.03 1.67
C ALA A 83 -14.34 -17.81 0.73
N ALA A 84 -14.54 -16.58 0.27
CA ALA A 84 -15.56 -16.22 -0.72
C ALA A 84 -15.10 -16.42 -2.18
N GLY A 85 -13.85 -16.84 -2.42
CA GLY A 85 -13.29 -17.02 -3.76
C GLY A 85 -12.88 -15.74 -4.47
N ASP A 86 -12.70 -14.63 -3.74
CA ASP A 86 -12.27 -13.35 -4.31
C ASP A 86 -10.75 -13.37 -4.58
N GLU A 87 -10.39 -13.22 -5.86
CA GLU A 87 -9.00 -13.23 -6.34
C GLU A 87 -8.18 -12.05 -5.81
N THR A 88 -8.83 -10.98 -5.35
CA THR A 88 -8.17 -9.79 -4.79
C THR A 88 -7.81 -9.93 -3.31
N SER A 89 -8.04 -11.11 -2.70
CA SER A 89 -7.75 -11.34 -1.27
C SER A 89 -6.27 -11.17 -0.91
N GLY A 90 -5.35 -11.55 -1.80
CA GLY A 90 -3.89 -11.57 -1.58
C GLY A 90 -3.42 -12.54 -0.49
N VAL A 91 -4.31 -13.39 0.05
CA VAL A 91 -3.93 -14.33 1.10
C VAL A 91 -3.16 -15.50 0.49
N VAL A 92 -1.95 -15.72 0.98
CA VAL A 92 -1.15 -16.92 0.70
C VAL A 92 -1.36 -17.92 1.83
N VAL A 93 -1.84 -19.12 1.50
CA VAL A 93 -1.99 -20.23 2.45
C VAL A 93 -0.70 -21.06 2.43
N LEU A 94 -0.05 -21.20 3.57
CA LEU A 94 1.19 -21.97 3.73
C LEU A 94 0.89 -23.33 4.36
N ALA A 95 1.40 -24.41 3.74
CA ALA A 95 1.43 -25.74 4.32
C ALA A 95 2.49 -25.83 5.44
N PRO A 96 2.46 -26.87 6.28
CA PRO A 96 3.49 -27.07 7.30
C PRO A 96 4.90 -27.12 6.69
N GLY A 97 5.77 -26.21 7.12
CA GLY A 97 7.14 -26.08 6.63
C GLY A 97 7.32 -25.11 5.46
N GLU A 98 6.25 -24.53 4.92
CA GLU A 98 6.33 -23.45 3.94
C GLU A 98 6.50 -22.09 4.61
N GLU A 99 7.14 -21.16 3.88
CA GLU A 99 7.46 -19.81 4.35
C GLU A 99 7.07 -18.78 3.28
N LEU A 100 6.61 -17.61 3.73
CA LEU A 100 6.46 -16.42 2.90
C LEU A 100 7.41 -15.35 3.43
N SER A 101 8.21 -14.78 2.53
CA SER A 101 9.09 -13.65 2.84
C SER A 101 8.64 -12.42 2.07
N ALA A 102 8.71 -11.27 2.73
CA ALA A 102 8.46 -9.97 2.13
C ALA A 102 9.55 -8.99 2.58
N TYR A 103 9.83 -7.99 1.75
CA TYR A 103 10.77 -6.92 2.07
C TYR A 103 10.25 -5.58 1.57
N MET A 104 10.80 -4.51 2.16
CA MET A 104 10.69 -3.13 1.70
C MET A 104 12.08 -2.50 1.82
N ASN A 105 12.60 -2.00 0.71
CA ASN A 105 13.83 -1.23 0.68
C ASN A 105 13.48 0.25 0.60
N LEU A 106 14.19 1.07 1.36
CA LEU A 106 14.01 2.52 1.38
C LEU A 106 15.32 3.18 0.97
N THR A 107 15.25 4.04 -0.04
CA THR A 107 16.38 4.89 -0.47
C THR A 107 16.05 6.33 -0.19
N VAL A 108 16.84 6.99 0.65
CA VAL A 108 16.67 8.40 1.00
C VAL A 108 17.67 9.24 0.21
N SER A 109 17.19 10.34 -0.37
CA SER A 109 18.01 11.35 -1.05
C SER A 109 17.58 12.77 -0.63
N SER A 110 18.49 13.73 -0.81
CA SER A 110 18.32 15.15 -0.47
C SER A 110 19.17 16.04 -1.38
#